data_AF-A0A2T0LGB1-F1
#
_entry.id   AF-A0A2T0LGB1-F1
#
_cell.length_a   1.000
_cell.length_b   1.000
_cell.length_c   1.000
_cell.angle_alpha   90.00
_cell.angle_beta   90.00
_cell.angle_gamma   90.00
#
_symmetry.space_group_name_H-M   'P 1'
#
loop_
_entity.id
_entity.type
_entity.pdbx_description
1 polymer ?
#
loop_
_entity_poly.entity_id
_entity_poly.type
_entity_poly.pdbx_seq_one_letter_code
_entity_poly.pdbx_strand_id
1 'polypeptide(L)'
;MSREQEILAMSAVELARRIRNKELSPLEVARAFLDHIRRRNPEINAFCTVAEERALEDAKRAEKRLMSEEELPPLLGVPIAIKDLSRPGAFGRRSGRSFSPTTFPAGTPSSSPGRGRPVP
;
A
#
# COMPACT_ATOMS: atom_id res chain seq x y z
N MET A 1 6.50 0.83 -28.06
CA MET A 1 6.17 0.48 -26.66
C MET A 1 5.50 1.68 -26.04
N SER A 2 4.45 1.52 -25.24
CA SER A 2 3.88 2.66 -24.49
C SER A 2 4.81 3.01 -23.32
N ARG A 3 4.96 4.30 -22.99
CA ARG A 3 5.74 4.76 -21.82
C ARG A 3 5.30 4.10 -20.51
N GLU A 4 4.00 3.80 -20.38
CA GLU A 4 3.47 3.02 -19.26
C GLU A 4 4.09 1.61 -19.19
N GLN A 5 4.19 0.91 -20.32
CA GLN A 5 4.74 -0.46 -20.38
C GLN A 5 6.23 -0.48 -20.02
N GLU A 6 6.96 0.57 -20.40
CA GLU A 6 8.36 0.72 -20.02
C GLU A 6 8.50 0.84 -18.50
N ILE A 7 7.69 1.68 -17.85
CA ILE A 7 7.68 1.83 -16.39
C ILE A 7 7.35 0.49 -15.70
N LEU A 8 6.35 -0.24 -16.18
CA LEU A 8 5.92 -1.51 -15.60
C LEU A 8 6.96 -2.63 -15.75
N ALA A 9 7.85 -2.54 -16.74
CA ALA A 9 8.90 -3.53 -17.00
C ALA A 9 10.20 -3.24 -16.24
N MET A 10 10.35 -2.06 -15.62
CA MET A 10 11.55 -1.70 -14.88
C MET A 10 11.64 -2.45 -13.54
N SER A 11 12.88 -2.76 -13.12
CA SER A 11 13.12 -3.28 -11.78
C SER A 11 12.92 -2.18 -10.72
N ALA A 12 12.69 -2.57 -9.48
CA ALA A 12 12.59 -1.63 -8.36
C ALA A 12 13.85 -0.74 -8.22
N VAL A 13 15.02 -1.32 -8.47
CA VAL A 13 16.32 -0.59 -8.42
C VAL A 13 16.39 0.45 -9.53
N GLU A 14 15.95 0.09 -10.74
CA GLU A 14 15.95 1.01 -11.87
C GLU A 14 14.93 2.15 -11.67
N LEU A 15 13.74 1.84 -11.15
CA LEU A 15 12.75 2.86 -10.77
C LEU A 15 13.33 3.82 -9.71
N ALA A 16 13.93 3.30 -8.64
CA ALA A 16 14.55 4.12 -7.60
C ALA A 16 15.64 5.04 -8.16
N ARG A 17 16.50 4.52 -9.05
CA ARG A 17 17.56 5.27 -9.71
C ARG A 17 17.00 6.40 -10.57
N ARG A 18 16.03 6.10 -11.43
CA ARG A 18 15.40 7.09 -12.33
C ARG A 18 14.61 8.15 -11.58
N ILE A 19 13.91 7.77 -10.52
CA ILE A 19 13.21 8.72 -9.64
C ILE A 19 14.21 9.66 -8.97
N ARG A 20 15.30 9.13 -8.40
CA ARG A 20 16.35 9.95 -7.77
C ARG A 20 17.01 10.92 -8.75
N ASN A 21 17.22 10.48 -9.99
CA ASN A 21 17.74 11.31 -11.07
C ASN A 21 16.71 12.29 -11.66
N LYS A 22 15.46 12.28 -11.16
CA LYS A 22 14.34 13.11 -11.67
C LYS A 22 13.97 12.82 -13.13
N GLU A 23 14.35 11.65 -13.64
CA GLU A 23 13.96 11.14 -14.96
C GLU A 23 12.50 10.66 -14.98
N LEU A 24 12.01 10.20 -13.81
CA LEU A 24 10.63 9.77 -13.58
C LEU A 24 10.06 10.45 -12.34
N SER A 25 8.80 10.87 -12.40
CA SER A 25 8.08 11.35 -11.22
C SER A 25 7.51 10.16 -10.42
N PRO A 26 7.61 10.16 -9.07
CA PRO A 26 6.89 9.19 -8.23
C PRO A 26 5.39 9.10 -8.54
N LEU A 27 4.77 10.24 -8.89
CA LEU A 27 3.35 10.31 -9.22
C LEU A 27 3.04 9.67 -10.57
N GLU A 28 3.93 9.85 -11.55
CA GLU A 28 3.84 9.18 -12.86
C GLU A 28 3.94 7.66 -12.68
N VAL A 29 4.91 7.19 -11.90
CA VAL A 29 5.10 5.77 -11.60
C VAL A 29 3.88 5.21 -10.89
N ALA A 30 3.38 5.87 -9.82
CA ALA A 30 2.19 5.40 -9.11
C ALA A 30 0.97 5.26 -10.02
N ARG A 31 0.72 6.23 -10.90
CA ARG A 31 -0.39 6.18 -11.86
C ARG A 31 -0.27 5.02 -12.83
N ALA A 32 0.92 4.80 -13.41
CA ALA A 32 1.15 3.69 -14.33
C ALA A 32 0.82 2.33 -13.69
N PHE A 33 1.23 2.10 -12.44
CA PHE A 33 0.90 0.87 -11.71
C PHE A 33 -0.59 0.78 -11.37
N LEU A 34 -1.22 1.87 -10.91
CA LEU A 34 -2.65 1.89 -10.58
C LEU A 34 -3.53 1.63 -11.82
N ASP A 35 -3.21 2.24 -12.95
CA ASP A 35 -3.92 2.04 -14.21
C ASP A 35 -3.77 0.60 -14.70
N HIS A 36 -2.58 0.02 -14.56
CA HIS A 36 -2.36 -1.40 -14.86
C HIS A 36 -3.19 -2.32 -13.96
N ILE A 37 -3.19 -2.06 -12.64
CA ILE A 37 -3.99 -2.79 -11.67
C ILE A 37 -5.48 -2.68 -12.02
N ARG A 38 -5.98 -1.49 -12.35
CA ARG A 38 -7.38 -1.27 -12.73
C ARG A 38 -7.78 -2.12 -13.95
N ARG A 39 -6.89 -2.25 -14.95
CA ARG A 39 -7.16 -3.05 -16.16
C ARG A 39 -7.06 -4.54 -15.93
N ARG A 40 -6.09 -5.01 -15.12
CA ARG A 40 -5.74 -6.45 -15.03
C ARG A 40 -6.29 -7.16 -13.80
N ASN A 41 -6.49 -6.46 -12.69
CA ASN A 41 -6.94 -7.07 -11.45
C ASN A 41 -8.32 -7.74 -11.53
N PRO A 42 -9.29 -7.30 -12.36
CA PRO A 42 -10.56 -8.02 -12.50
C PRO A 42 -10.41 -9.46 -13.04
N GLU A 43 -9.38 -9.71 -13.86
CA GLU A 43 -9.11 -11.03 -14.45
C GLU A 43 -8.22 -11.88 -13.55
N ILE A 44 -7.20 -11.26 -12.94
CA ILE A 44 -6.15 -11.96 -12.19
C ILE A 44 -6.51 -12.11 -10.70
N ASN A 45 -7.26 -11.16 -10.15
CA ASN A 45 -7.60 -11.06 -8.73
C ASN A 45 -6.37 -11.11 -7.81
N ALA A 46 -5.29 -10.42 -8.19
CA ALA A 46 -4.03 -10.36 -7.44
C ALA A 46 -4.09 -9.46 -6.21
N PHE A 47 -4.86 -8.37 -6.29
CA PHE A 47 -5.03 -7.39 -5.23
C PHE A 47 -6.40 -7.52 -4.58
N CYS A 48 -6.35 -7.79 -3.29
CA CYS A 48 -7.49 -7.83 -2.39
C CYS A 48 -8.13 -6.45 -2.16
N THR A 49 -7.27 -5.47 -1.95
CA THR A 49 -7.62 -4.07 -1.66
C THR A 49 -6.57 -3.23 -2.35
N VAL A 50 -7.01 -2.20 -3.08
CA VAL A 50 -6.13 -1.23 -3.73
C VAL A 50 -6.33 0.10 -3.03
N ALA A 51 -5.29 0.58 -2.33
CA ALA A 51 -5.34 1.85 -1.62
C ALA A 51 -4.97 3.02 -2.55
N GLU A 52 -5.78 3.24 -3.60
CA GLU A 52 -5.47 4.16 -4.70
C GLU A 52 -5.21 5.60 -4.22
N GLU A 53 -6.14 6.17 -3.47
CA GLU A 53 -6.05 7.55 -2.96
C GLU A 53 -4.79 7.73 -2.11
N ARG A 54 -4.55 6.79 -1.19
CA ARG A 54 -3.37 6.82 -0.32
C ARG A 54 -2.08 6.69 -1.12
N ALA A 55 -2.02 5.81 -2.11
CA ALA A 55 -0.85 5.64 -2.96
C ALA A 55 -0.52 6.93 -3.74
N LEU A 56 -1.54 7.63 -4.24
CA LEU A 56 -1.36 8.92 -4.92
C LEU A 56 -0.90 10.03 -3.97
N GLU A 57 -1.45 10.09 -2.75
CA GLU A 57 -0.99 11.03 -1.71
C GLU A 57 0.47 10.78 -1.31
N ASP A 58 0.83 9.52 -1.09
CA ASP A 58 2.18 9.10 -0.73
C ASP A 58 3.17 9.45 -1.85
N ALA A 59 2.79 9.25 -3.12
CA ALA A 59 3.58 9.65 -4.28
C ALA A 59 3.79 11.17 -4.35
N LYS A 60 2.77 11.98 -4.09
CA LYS A 60 2.90 13.45 -4.02
C LYS A 60 3.85 13.88 -2.91
N ARG A 61 3.82 13.23 -1.74
CA ARG A 61 4.79 13.51 -0.66
C ARG A 61 6.20 13.13 -1.07
N ALA A 62 6.38 11.99 -1.74
CA ALA A 62 7.67 11.56 -2.24
C ALA A 62 8.24 12.55 -3.27
N GLU A 63 7.40 13.06 -4.17
CA GLU A 63 7.78 14.08 -5.15
C GLU A 63 8.21 15.39 -4.48
N LYS A 64 7.51 15.83 -3.42
CA LYS A 64 7.95 16.99 -2.62
C LYS A 64 9.32 16.77 -1.99
N ARG A 65 9.56 15.60 -1.39
CA ARG A 65 10.84 15.26 -0.76
C ARG A 65 12.00 15.23 -1.76
N LEU A 66 11.75 14.68 -2.94
CA LEU A 66 12.72 14.65 -4.06
C LEU A 66 13.22 16.05 -4.46
N MET A 67 12.44 17.09 -4.18
CA MET A 67 12.78 18.48 -4.49
C MET A 67 13.40 19.24 -3.30
N SER A 68 13.25 18.75 -2.07
CA SER A 68 13.59 19.50 -0.85
C SER A 68 14.68 18.88 0.02
N GLU A 69 14.91 17.56 -0.09
CA GLU A 69 15.81 16.82 0.80
C GLU A 69 17.13 16.48 0.09
N GLU A 70 18.24 16.62 0.82
CA GLU A 70 19.58 16.23 0.35
C GLU A 70 19.81 14.72 0.50
N GLU A 71 19.21 14.11 1.53
CA GLU A 71 19.26 12.67 1.80
C GLU A 71 17.89 12.02 1.58
N LEU A 72 17.80 11.15 0.57
CA LEU A 72 16.55 10.50 0.17
C LEU A 72 16.56 9.01 0.57
N PRO A 73 15.43 8.46 1.05
CA PRO A 73 15.36 7.04 1.37
C PRO A 73 15.60 6.18 0.11
N PRO A 74 16.17 4.98 0.27
CA PRO A 74 16.66 4.17 -0.86
C PRO A 74 15.59 3.77 -1.87
N LEU A 75 14.34 3.63 -1.42
CA LEU A 75 13.18 3.25 -2.26
C LEU A 75 12.12 4.37 -2.35
N LEU A 76 12.53 5.64 -2.24
CA LEU A 76 11.61 6.77 -2.36
C LEU A 76 10.80 6.68 -3.66
N GLY A 77 9.47 6.66 -3.55
CA GLY A 77 8.57 6.67 -4.71
C GLY A 77 8.42 5.34 -5.45
N VAL A 78 9.06 4.25 -4.98
CA VAL A 78 8.91 2.91 -5.57
C VAL A 78 7.62 2.26 -5.06
N PRO A 79 6.70 1.80 -5.94
CA PRO A 79 5.48 1.11 -5.53
C PRO A 79 5.77 -0.24 -4.86
N ILE A 80 5.03 -0.56 -3.79
CA ILE A 80 5.15 -1.82 -3.07
C ILE A 80 3.76 -2.44 -2.85
N ALA A 81 3.62 -3.71 -3.19
CA ALA A 81 2.44 -4.51 -2.85
C ALA A 81 2.69 -5.26 -1.53
N ILE A 82 1.76 -5.13 -0.57
CA ILE A 82 1.86 -5.79 0.73
C ILE A 82 0.88 -6.96 0.79
N LYS A 83 1.38 -8.14 1.16
CA LYS A 83 0.54 -9.32 1.34
C LYS A 83 -0.31 -9.17 2.59
N ASP A 84 -1.61 -9.41 2.45
CA ASP A 84 -2.51 -9.56 3.59
C ASP A 84 -2.22 -10.89 4.30
N LEU A 85 -1.63 -10.80 5.50
CA LEU A 85 -1.32 -11.94 6.37
C LEU A 85 -2.28 -12.02 7.57
N SER A 86 -3.43 -11.33 7.51
CA SER A 86 -4.39 -11.36 8.61
C SER A 86 -4.76 -12.80 8.99
N ARG A 87 -4.72 -13.08 10.30
CA ARG A 87 -5.06 -14.38 10.85
C ARG A 87 -6.43 -14.81 10.31
N PRO A 88 -6.60 -16.05 9.81
CA PRO A 88 -7.91 -16.55 9.41
C PRO A 88 -8.93 -16.27 10.51
N GLY A 89 -9.88 -15.37 10.25
CA GLY A 89 -10.95 -14.97 11.19
C GLY A 89 -10.81 -13.60 11.87
N ALA A 90 -9.73 -12.83 11.68
CA ALA A 90 -9.59 -11.49 12.27
C ALA A 90 -10.17 -10.36 11.41
N PHE A 91 -10.31 -10.58 10.10
CA PHE A 91 -11.02 -9.70 9.18
C PHE A 91 -12.04 -10.57 8.43
N GLY A 92 -13.30 -10.12 8.38
CA GLY A 92 -14.42 -10.89 7.85
C GLY A 92 -14.08 -11.59 6.52
N ARG A 93 -14.49 -12.85 6.41
CA ARG A 93 -14.36 -13.71 5.21
C ARG A 93 -14.62 -12.90 3.93
N ARG A 94 -13.62 -12.74 3.07
CA ARG A 94 -13.82 -12.40 1.64
C ARG A 94 -13.93 -13.66 0.78
N SER A 95 -14.71 -14.63 1.24
CA SER A 95 -15.15 -15.74 0.39
C SER A 95 -16.50 -15.39 -0.22
N GLY A 96 -16.45 -14.79 -1.42
CA GLY A 96 -17.54 -14.62 -2.38
C GLY A 96 -19.00 -14.71 -1.87
N ARG A 97 -19.53 -13.61 -1.32
CA ARG A 97 -20.90 -13.11 -1.51
C ARG A 97 -21.08 -11.80 -0.74
N SER A 98 -21.62 -10.79 -1.43
CA SER A 98 -22.19 -9.51 -0.95
C SER A 98 -21.59 -8.90 0.32
N PHE A 99 -20.86 -7.79 0.15
CA PHE A 99 -20.45 -6.90 1.23
C PHE A 99 -21.69 -6.24 1.87
N SER A 100 -21.96 -6.57 3.13
CA SER A 100 -22.67 -5.67 4.05
C SER A 100 -21.63 -4.96 4.90
N PRO A 101 -21.66 -3.62 5.05
CA PRO A 101 -20.75 -2.94 5.94
C PRO A 101 -21.09 -3.32 7.38
N THR A 102 -20.30 -4.22 7.97
CA THR A 102 -20.36 -4.45 9.41
C THR A 102 -19.69 -3.28 10.10
N THR A 103 -20.51 -2.39 10.67
CA THR A 103 -20.07 -1.45 11.70
C THR A 103 -19.41 -2.24 12.81
N PHE A 104 -18.12 -2.00 13.05
CA PHE A 104 -17.46 -2.50 14.26
C PHE A 104 -18.20 -1.93 15.48
N PRO A 105 -18.73 -2.76 16.40
CA PRO A 105 -19.20 -2.23 17.67
C PRO A 105 -17.98 -1.66 18.41
N ALA A 106 -18.11 -0.40 18.86
CA ALA A 106 -17.12 0.26 19.68
C ALA A 106 -16.74 -0.66 20.86
N GLY A 107 -15.43 -0.82 21.07
CA GLY A 107 -14.89 -1.74 22.06
C GLY A 107 -15.55 -1.56 23.42
N THR A 108 -16.05 -2.67 23.99
CA THR A 108 -16.35 -2.73 25.41
C THR A 108 -15.03 -2.63 26.18
N PRO A 109 -14.87 -1.68 27.11
CA PRO A 109 -13.72 -1.72 28.02
C PRO A 109 -13.87 -2.94 28.93
N SER A 110 -12.94 -3.90 28.83
CA SER A 110 -12.89 -5.04 29.74
C SER A 110 -12.34 -4.58 31.10
N SER A 111 -13.23 -4.27 32.04
CA SER A 111 -12.89 -4.18 33.45
C SER A 111 -12.65 -5.60 33.98
N SER A 112 -11.40 -5.97 34.24
CA SER A 112 -11.06 -7.19 34.99
C SER A 112 -10.66 -6.79 36.42
N PRO A 113 -11.39 -7.23 37.46
CA PRO A 113 -11.03 -6.94 38.84
C PRO A 113 -10.00 -7.97 39.35
N GLY A 114 -8.94 -7.45 39.97
CA GLY A 114 -8.23 -8.03 41.11
C GLY A 114 -7.76 -9.48 41.03
N ARG A 115 -6.44 -9.68 41.02
CA ARG A 115 -5.81 -10.71 41.83
C ARG A 115 -4.35 -10.35 42.10
N GLY A 116 -4.13 -9.73 43.26
CA GLY A 116 -2.81 -9.64 43.86
C GLY A 116 -2.33 -11.05 44.24
N ARG A 117 -1.07 -11.34 43.94
CA ARG A 117 -0.31 -12.40 44.58
C ARG A 117 0.95 -11.76 45.16
N PRO A 118 1.25 -11.95 46.45
CA PRO A 118 2.54 -11.56 47.00
C PRO A 118 3.61 -12.52 46.48
N VAL A 119 4.77 -11.97 46.15
CA VAL A 119 5.99 -12.73 45.85
C VAL A 119 6.74 -12.99 47.17
N PRO A 120 7.18 -14.23 47.45
CA PRO A 120 8.18 -14.50 48.48
C PRO A 120 9.60 -14.21 47.99
#